data_AF-M5U8S0-F1
#
_entry.id   AF-M5U8S0-F1
#
_cell.length_a   1.000
_cell.length_b   1.000
_cell.length_c   1.000
_cell.angle_alpha   90.00
_cell.angle_beta   90.00
_cell.angle_gamma   90.00
#
_symmetry.space_group_name_H-M   'P 1'
#
loop_
_entity.id
_entity.type
_entity.pdbx_description
1 polymer ?
#
loop_
_entity_poly.entity_id
_entity_poly.type
_entity_poly.pdbx_seq_one_letter_code
_entity_poly.pdbx_strand_id
1 'polypeptide(L)'
;MGVTLWAALDLRFEPLLRSLSRFVSDPQVTFQSTLDDSGTVRVVLLLLTLLLAASSLVALFVRLFHSAHFSRARSIISLLAITTIVAVWCGVFINRSSLAWQGKRARMAIQVDRLETLAEPLRQRWPLRDGELPGVGPFMAYPFGRPTTLILLQSPLLAGDELCIAAVEGDEHGPIRFQLSGSSHDDWAEWHPDASRPESFVGGLGDSHQIVTATKVGRQWYLVRYAAPEQRRSTERRAEIASI
;
A
#
# COMPACT_ATOMS: atom_id res chain seq x y z
N MET A 1 1.48 4.35 -21.10
CA MET A 1 0.44 3.47 -20.52
C MET A 1 1.04 2.34 -19.70
N GLY A 2 1.96 1.52 -20.22
CA GLY A 2 2.49 0.36 -19.47
C GLY A 2 3.18 0.68 -18.14
N VAL A 3 4.00 1.73 -18.08
CA VAL A 3 4.79 2.06 -16.88
C VAL A 3 3.93 2.63 -15.74
N THR A 4 2.97 3.49 -16.06
CA THR A 4 2.03 4.04 -15.06
C THR A 4 1.10 2.96 -14.52
N LEU A 5 0.69 2.02 -15.38
CA LEU A 5 -0.10 0.87 -14.98
C LEU A 5 0.71 -0.08 -14.09
N TRP A 6 1.97 -0.35 -14.44
CA TRP A 6 2.88 -1.14 -13.61
C TRP A 6 3.13 -0.48 -12.24
N ALA A 7 3.44 0.81 -12.20
CA ALA A 7 3.64 1.55 -10.95
C ALA A 7 2.39 1.56 -10.05
N ALA A 8 1.19 1.58 -10.66
CA ALA A 8 -0.06 1.43 -9.93
C ALA A 8 -0.27 -0.01 -9.42
N LEU A 9 0.23 -1.03 -10.14
CA LEU A 9 -0.02 -2.44 -9.83
C LEU A 9 1.08 -3.13 -9.00
N ASP A 10 2.20 -2.48 -8.70
CA ASP A 10 3.27 -3.02 -7.85
C ASP A 10 3.09 -2.61 -6.37
N LEU A 11 3.07 -3.58 -5.44
CA LEU A 11 2.88 -3.33 -3.99
C LEU A 11 4.11 -2.67 -3.37
N ARG A 12 5.27 -2.93 -3.98
CA ARG A 12 6.56 -2.49 -3.48
C ARG A 12 7.03 -1.18 -4.08
N PHE A 13 6.23 -0.56 -4.95
CA PHE A 13 6.56 0.72 -5.58
C PHE A 13 6.85 1.82 -4.55
N GLU A 14 6.02 1.93 -3.49
CA GLU A 14 6.21 2.94 -2.44
C GLU A 14 7.48 2.66 -1.59
N PRO A 15 7.72 1.43 -1.09
CA PRO A 15 9.01 1.05 -0.50
C PRO A 15 10.22 1.32 -1.41
N LEU A 16 10.13 0.97 -2.70
CA LEU A 16 11.19 1.17 -3.69
C LEU A 16 11.49 2.66 -3.90
N LEU A 17 10.46 3.51 -3.97
CA LEU A 17 10.64 4.97 -4.06
C LEU A 17 11.27 5.56 -2.80
N ARG A 18 10.87 5.08 -1.61
CA ARG A 18 11.54 5.49 -0.36
C ARG A 18 13.00 5.04 -0.36
N SER A 19 13.27 3.81 -0.79
CA SER A 19 14.63 3.29 -0.95
C SER A 19 15.44 4.16 -1.91
N LEU A 20 14.87 4.56 -3.05
CA LEU A 20 15.51 5.47 -4.00
C LEU A 20 15.88 6.82 -3.37
N SER A 21 14.99 7.38 -2.54
CA SER A 21 15.31 8.63 -1.83
C SER A 21 16.46 8.47 -0.82
N ARG A 22 16.58 7.30 -0.19
CA ARG A 22 17.69 6.96 0.71
C ARG A 22 18.98 6.65 -0.06
N PHE A 23 18.88 6.05 -1.24
CA PHE A 23 20.01 5.74 -2.11
C PHE A 23 20.79 6.99 -2.51
N VAL A 24 20.12 8.13 -2.69
CA VAL A 24 20.78 9.43 -2.92
C VAL A 24 21.66 9.85 -1.73
N SER A 25 21.30 9.43 -0.52
CA SER A 25 22.02 9.77 0.72
C SER A 25 23.10 8.75 1.06
N ASP A 26 22.86 7.45 0.81
CA ASP A 26 23.82 6.37 1.09
C ASP A 26 23.68 5.22 0.05
N PRO A 27 24.47 5.24 -1.03
CA PRO A 27 24.26 4.36 -2.18
C PRO A 27 24.73 2.92 -1.93
N GLN A 28 25.72 2.70 -1.06
CA GLN A 28 26.33 1.37 -0.89
C GLN A 28 25.47 0.45 -0.02
N VAL A 29 24.94 0.95 1.09
CA VAL A 29 24.13 0.13 2.02
C VAL A 29 22.73 -0.18 1.46
N THR A 30 22.20 0.75 0.66
CA THR A 30 20.82 0.65 0.15
C THR A 30 20.68 -0.32 -1.02
N PHE A 31 21.73 -0.52 -1.83
CA PHE A 31 21.63 -1.32 -3.06
C PHE A 31 21.50 -2.83 -2.76
N GLN A 32 22.31 -3.36 -1.84
CA GLN A 32 22.25 -4.78 -1.46
C GLN A 32 20.94 -5.11 -0.74
N SER A 33 20.54 -4.30 0.24
CA SER A 33 19.28 -4.51 0.98
C SER A 33 18.03 -4.46 0.08
N THR A 34 18.05 -3.62 -0.96
CA THR A 34 16.90 -3.51 -1.88
C THR A 34 16.79 -4.69 -2.85
N LEU A 35 17.92 -5.27 -3.27
CA LEU A 35 17.93 -6.42 -4.18
C LEU A 35 17.41 -7.69 -3.51
N ASP A 36 17.79 -7.92 -2.26
CA ASP A 36 17.34 -9.09 -1.50
C ASP A 36 15.86 -9.01 -1.16
N ASP A 37 15.36 -7.83 -0.80
CA ASP A 37 13.94 -7.67 -0.45
C ASP A 37 13.04 -7.65 -1.68
N SER A 38 13.32 -6.79 -2.67
CA SER A 38 12.30 -6.37 -3.65
C SER A 38 12.30 -7.15 -4.97
N GLY A 39 13.31 -7.99 -5.20
CA GLY A 39 13.47 -8.77 -6.43
C GLY A 39 14.03 -7.96 -7.60
N THR A 40 15.02 -8.54 -8.29
CA THR A 40 15.83 -7.91 -9.35
C THR A 40 15.00 -7.32 -10.49
N VAL A 41 13.92 -8.00 -10.91
CA VAL A 41 13.08 -7.56 -12.04
C VAL A 41 12.45 -6.19 -11.77
N ARG A 42 12.00 -5.94 -10.53
CA ARG A 42 11.34 -4.67 -10.18
C ARG A 42 12.33 -3.51 -10.15
N VAL A 43 13.53 -3.75 -9.62
CA VAL A 43 14.61 -2.75 -9.59
C VAL A 43 15.04 -2.39 -11.00
N VAL A 44 15.19 -3.38 -11.89
CA VAL A 44 15.53 -3.15 -13.31
C VAL A 44 14.44 -2.32 -14.00
N LEU A 45 13.16 -2.62 -13.78
CA LEU A 45 12.06 -1.91 -14.43
C LEU A 45 11.93 -0.47 -13.92
N LEU A 46 12.17 -0.23 -12.62
CA LEU A 46 12.26 1.11 -12.05
C LEU A 46 13.44 1.90 -12.65
N LEU A 47 14.62 1.29 -12.75
CA LEU A 47 15.79 1.91 -13.39
C LEU A 47 15.53 2.25 -14.85
N LEU A 48 14.91 1.34 -15.61
CA LEU A 48 14.57 1.54 -17.02
C LEU A 48 13.57 2.69 -17.18
N THR A 49 12.61 2.80 -16.25
CA THR A 49 11.66 3.92 -16.18
C THR A 49 12.36 5.25 -15.91
N LEU A 50 13.29 5.28 -14.94
CA LEU A 50 14.09 6.47 -14.63
C LEU A 50 15.00 6.87 -15.78
N LEU A 51 15.63 5.90 -16.45
CA LEU A 51 16.45 6.14 -17.64
C LEU A 51 15.61 6.67 -18.80
N LEU A 52 14.40 6.15 -19.01
CA LEU A 52 13.48 6.66 -20.02
C LEU A 52 13.05 8.10 -19.71
N ALA A 53 12.76 8.40 -18.43
CA ALA A 53 12.45 9.75 -17.98
C ALA A 53 13.64 10.70 -18.20
N ALA A 54 14.84 10.32 -17.76
CA ALA A 54 16.06 11.10 -17.89
C ALA A 54 16.44 11.34 -19.36
N SER A 55 16.42 10.28 -20.19
CA SER A 55 16.70 10.38 -21.63
C SER A 55 15.68 11.24 -22.36
N SER A 56 14.39 11.17 -21.99
CA SER A 56 13.38 12.06 -22.55
C SER A 56 13.68 13.53 -22.20
N LEU A 57 14.13 13.80 -20.98
CA LEU A 57 14.50 15.14 -20.52
C LEU A 57 15.75 15.67 -21.24
N VAL A 58 16.78 14.83 -21.39
CA VAL A 58 18.02 15.17 -22.10
C VAL A 58 17.76 15.39 -23.58
N ALA A 59 16.98 14.52 -24.24
CA ALA A 59 16.62 14.69 -25.65
C ALA A 59 15.84 16.00 -25.88
N LEU A 60 14.95 16.36 -24.95
CA LEU A 60 14.24 17.63 -24.98
C LEU A 60 15.18 18.83 -24.79
N PHE A 61 16.14 18.71 -23.86
CA PHE A 61 17.14 19.75 -23.64
C PHE A 61 18.01 19.96 -24.88
N VAL A 62 18.59 18.89 -25.43
CA VAL A 62 19.40 18.93 -26.67
C VAL A 62 18.59 19.53 -27.82
N ARG A 63 17.33 19.13 -28.00
CA ARG A 63 16.46 19.67 -29.05
C ARG A 63 16.19 21.16 -28.88
N LEU A 64 16.09 21.65 -27.64
CA LEU A 64 15.89 23.06 -27.33
C LEU A 64 17.12 23.90 -27.73
N PHE A 65 18.34 23.39 -27.47
CA PHE A 65 19.58 24.05 -27.87
C PHE A 65 19.86 23.97 -29.37
N HIS A 66 19.54 22.86 -30.02
CA HIS A 66 19.80 22.68 -31.46
C HIS A 66 18.77 23.41 -32.35
N SER A 67 17.56 23.67 -31.86
CA SER A 67 16.47 24.26 -32.66
C SER A 67 16.47 25.80 -32.70
N ALA A 68 17.52 26.45 -32.19
CA ALA A 68 17.67 27.91 -32.15
C ALA A 68 17.64 28.59 -33.54
N HIS A 69 17.79 27.84 -34.63
CA HIS A 69 17.99 28.41 -35.96
C HIS A 69 16.77 28.42 -36.91
N PHE A 70 15.68 27.69 -36.64
CA PHE A 70 14.52 27.66 -37.54
C PHE A 70 13.16 27.61 -36.80
N SER A 71 12.34 28.65 -37.04
CA SER A 71 10.89 28.77 -36.82
C SER A 71 10.34 28.86 -35.37
N ARG A 72 9.90 30.08 -34.98
CA ARG A 72 9.23 30.45 -33.70
C ARG A 72 8.09 29.52 -33.29
N ALA A 73 7.26 29.05 -34.24
CA ALA A 73 6.09 28.22 -33.94
C ALA A 73 6.47 26.82 -33.39
N ARG A 74 7.63 26.27 -33.79
CA ARG A 74 8.13 24.98 -33.30
C ARG A 74 8.61 25.07 -31.85
N SER A 75 9.07 26.24 -31.44
CA SER A 75 9.55 26.52 -30.07
C SER A 75 8.43 26.45 -29.03
N ILE A 76 7.23 26.97 -29.35
CA ILE A 76 6.09 27.00 -28.40
C ILE A 76 5.57 25.57 -28.16
N ILE A 77 5.38 24.79 -29.23
CA ILE A 77 4.92 23.40 -29.11
C ILE A 77 5.92 22.56 -28.31
N SER A 78 7.23 22.75 -28.55
CA SER A 78 8.27 22.04 -27.80
C SER A 78 8.25 22.42 -26.31
N LEU A 79 8.06 23.70 -25.98
CA LEU A 79 7.99 24.17 -24.60
C LEU A 79 6.76 23.60 -23.89
N LEU A 80 5.59 23.61 -24.55
CA LEU A 80 4.36 23.00 -24.02
C LEU A 80 4.54 21.49 -23.78
N ALA A 81 5.21 20.78 -24.68
CA ALA A 81 5.49 19.36 -24.50
C ALA A 81 6.37 19.10 -23.27
N ILE A 82 7.43 19.89 -23.09
CA ILE A 82 8.34 19.79 -21.92
C ILE A 82 7.57 20.06 -20.63
N THR A 83 6.85 21.18 -20.57
CA THR A 83 6.08 21.54 -19.37
C THR A 83 5.05 20.49 -19.04
N THR A 84 4.42 19.87 -20.05
CA THR A 84 3.46 18.78 -19.85
C THR A 84 4.13 17.54 -19.27
N ILE A 85 5.29 17.13 -19.80
CA ILE A 85 6.03 15.96 -19.31
C ILE A 85 6.49 16.19 -17.86
N VAL A 86 7.07 17.36 -17.57
CA VAL A 86 7.50 17.73 -16.21
C VAL A 86 6.31 17.77 -15.26
N ALA A 87 5.19 18.37 -15.67
CA ALA A 87 3.97 18.41 -14.87
C ALA A 87 3.41 17.01 -14.59
N VAL A 88 3.45 16.09 -15.57
CA VAL A 88 3.03 14.70 -15.39
C VAL A 88 3.92 13.99 -14.36
N TRP A 89 5.25 14.10 -14.47
CA TRP A 89 6.16 13.49 -13.51
C TRP A 89 6.03 14.07 -12.10
N CYS A 90 5.90 15.39 -11.99
CA CYS A 90 5.63 16.06 -10.72
C CYS A 90 4.30 15.59 -10.14
N GLY A 91 3.26 15.47 -10.98
CA GLY A 91 1.95 14.96 -10.60
C GLY A 91 2.02 13.54 -10.03
N VAL A 92 2.75 12.63 -10.69
CA VAL A 92 2.98 11.27 -10.19
C VAL A 92 3.72 11.28 -8.86
N PHE A 93 4.77 12.10 -8.73
CA PHE A 93 5.58 12.15 -7.51
C PHE A 93 4.79 12.69 -6.31
N ILE A 94 4.01 13.76 -6.52
CA ILE A 94 3.15 14.37 -5.49
C ILE A 94 2.02 13.40 -5.10
N ASN A 95 1.42 12.71 -6.08
CA ASN A 95 0.28 11.82 -5.86
C ASN A 95 0.68 10.35 -5.63
N ARG A 96 1.94 10.07 -5.32
CA ARG A 96 2.44 8.69 -5.15
C ARG A 96 1.64 7.87 -4.13
N SER A 97 1.22 8.49 -3.03
CA SER A 97 0.46 7.83 -1.96
C SER A 97 -0.96 7.47 -2.42
N SER A 98 -1.61 8.39 -3.17
CA SER A 98 -2.92 8.14 -3.79
C SER A 98 -2.83 7.05 -4.85
N LEU A 99 -1.81 7.07 -5.71
CA LEU A 99 -1.59 6.04 -6.73
C LEU A 99 -1.35 4.66 -6.09
N ALA A 100 -0.52 4.58 -5.05
CA ALA A 100 -0.30 3.36 -4.30
C ALA A 100 -1.59 2.85 -3.64
N TRP A 101 -2.41 3.77 -3.10
CA TRP A 101 -3.72 3.43 -2.53
C TRP A 101 -4.68 2.86 -3.58
N GLN A 102 -4.81 3.50 -4.74
CA GLN A 102 -5.66 2.99 -5.83
C GLN A 102 -5.16 1.62 -6.33
N GLY A 103 -3.85 1.43 -6.38
CA GLY A 103 -3.23 0.14 -6.67
C GLY A 103 -3.64 -0.96 -5.70
N LYS A 104 -3.54 -0.68 -4.39
CA LYS A 104 -4.00 -1.59 -3.33
C LYS A 104 -5.49 -1.88 -3.45
N ARG A 105 -6.31 -0.86 -3.70
CA ARG A 105 -7.76 -1.01 -3.91
C ARG A 105 -8.06 -1.93 -5.08
N ALA A 106 -7.41 -1.73 -6.23
CA ALA A 106 -7.63 -2.53 -7.43
C ALA A 106 -7.25 -4.00 -7.21
N ARG A 107 -6.10 -4.27 -6.57
CA ARG A 107 -5.68 -5.64 -6.23
C ARG A 107 -6.62 -6.30 -5.23
N MET A 108 -7.01 -5.58 -4.18
CA MET A 108 -8.00 -6.09 -3.24
C MET A 108 -9.30 -6.43 -3.98
N ALA A 109 -9.78 -5.59 -4.90
CA ALA A 109 -10.98 -5.86 -5.68
C ALA A 109 -10.90 -7.17 -6.46
N ILE A 110 -9.75 -7.46 -7.07
CA ILE A 110 -9.50 -8.72 -7.79
C ILE A 110 -9.48 -9.93 -6.83
N GLN A 111 -9.12 -9.72 -5.56
CA GLN A 111 -8.97 -10.78 -4.55
C GLN A 111 -10.14 -10.87 -3.56
N VAL A 112 -11.18 -10.05 -3.72
CA VAL A 112 -12.34 -10.02 -2.81
C VAL A 112 -12.95 -11.41 -2.67
N ASP A 113 -13.09 -12.18 -3.75
CA ASP A 113 -13.70 -13.52 -3.69
C ASP A 113 -12.88 -14.51 -2.85
N ARG A 114 -11.54 -14.39 -2.88
CA ARG A 114 -10.67 -15.21 -2.04
C ARG A 114 -10.79 -14.81 -0.58
N LEU A 115 -10.78 -13.51 -0.30
CA LEU A 115 -10.99 -12.98 1.05
C LEU A 115 -12.36 -13.40 1.59
N GLU A 116 -13.38 -13.41 0.76
CA GLU A 116 -14.73 -13.87 1.09
C GLU A 116 -14.75 -15.35 1.47
N THR A 117 -14.02 -16.18 0.72
CA THR A 117 -13.89 -17.61 1.03
C THR A 117 -13.22 -17.85 2.40
N LEU A 118 -12.27 -16.99 2.78
CA LEU A 118 -11.64 -17.05 4.10
C LEU A 118 -12.51 -16.47 5.22
N ALA A 119 -13.30 -15.43 4.93
CA ALA A 119 -14.14 -14.74 5.91
C ALA A 119 -15.43 -15.49 6.20
N GLU A 120 -16.04 -16.17 5.23
CA GLU A 120 -17.29 -16.92 5.39
C GLU A 120 -17.28 -17.88 6.60
N PRO A 121 -16.30 -18.80 6.77
CA PRO A 121 -16.29 -19.69 7.94
C PRO A 121 -16.15 -18.93 9.26
N LEU A 122 -15.39 -17.83 9.26
CA LEU A 122 -15.21 -16.99 10.44
C LEU A 122 -16.49 -16.24 10.83
N ARG A 123 -17.32 -15.85 9.85
CA ARG A 123 -18.65 -15.24 10.11
C ARG A 123 -19.64 -16.24 10.69
N GLN A 124 -19.60 -17.47 10.20
CA GLN A 124 -20.49 -18.52 10.69
C GLN A 124 -20.11 -18.97 12.09
N ARG A 125 -18.80 -19.04 12.37
CA ARG A 125 -18.29 -19.51 13.65
C ARG A 125 -16.92 -18.92 13.95
N TRP A 126 -16.89 -17.94 14.84
CA TRP A 126 -15.64 -17.41 15.34
C TRP A 126 -14.91 -18.44 16.22
N PRO A 127 -13.61 -18.71 16.01
CA PRO A 127 -12.87 -19.70 16.80
C PRO A 127 -12.67 -19.27 18.25
N LEU A 128 -13.07 -20.12 19.21
CA LEU A 128 -12.90 -19.88 20.64
C LEU A 128 -11.59 -20.46 21.23
N ARG A 129 -10.86 -21.24 20.43
CA ARG A 129 -9.63 -21.95 20.81
C ARG A 129 -8.66 -21.96 19.64
N ASP A 130 -7.39 -22.16 19.94
CA ASP A 130 -6.33 -22.38 18.96
C ASP A 130 -6.70 -23.51 17.99
N GLY A 131 -6.21 -23.42 16.77
CA GLY A 131 -6.53 -24.40 15.75
C GLY A 131 -5.93 -24.04 14.39
N GLU A 132 -6.59 -24.50 13.34
CA GLU A 132 -6.17 -24.28 11.96
C GLU A 132 -7.33 -23.77 11.13
N LEU A 133 -7.09 -22.73 10.34
CA LEU A 133 -8.06 -22.16 9.41
C LEU A 133 -7.80 -22.68 7.99
N PRO A 134 -8.82 -23.20 7.30
CA PRO A 134 -8.67 -23.63 5.91
C PRO A 134 -8.12 -22.50 5.01
N GLY A 135 -7.01 -22.76 4.32
CA GLY A 135 -6.38 -21.79 3.41
C GLY A 135 -5.54 -20.70 4.07
N VAL A 136 -5.54 -20.61 5.40
CA VAL A 136 -4.71 -19.65 6.17
C VAL A 136 -3.60 -20.38 6.94
N GLY A 137 -3.92 -21.53 7.54
CA GLY A 137 -3.00 -22.30 8.36
C GLY A 137 -3.25 -22.14 9.86
N PRO A 138 -2.27 -22.54 10.70
CA PRO A 138 -2.43 -22.60 12.15
C PRO A 138 -2.49 -21.20 12.78
N PHE A 139 -3.32 -21.05 13.82
CA PHE A 139 -3.52 -19.79 14.53
C PHE A 139 -3.64 -20.00 16.05
N MET A 140 -3.35 -18.95 16.80
CA MET A 140 -3.66 -18.83 18.22
C MET A 140 -4.82 -17.85 18.45
N ALA A 141 -5.80 -18.23 19.26
CA ALA A 141 -6.96 -17.42 19.58
C ALA A 141 -6.68 -16.54 20.81
N TYR A 142 -6.79 -15.22 20.67
CA TYR A 142 -6.46 -14.26 21.72
C TYR A 142 -7.50 -13.14 21.83
N PRO A 143 -7.81 -12.62 23.04
CA PRO A 143 -7.39 -13.13 24.34
C PRO A 143 -8.11 -14.43 24.74
N PHE A 144 -7.55 -15.17 25.70
CA PHE A 144 -8.15 -16.40 26.18
C PHE A 144 -9.56 -16.18 26.75
N GLY A 145 -10.49 -17.07 26.40
CA GLY A 145 -11.87 -17.06 26.88
C GLY A 145 -12.84 -16.23 26.03
N ARG A 146 -12.40 -15.09 25.50
CA ARG A 146 -13.18 -14.24 24.56
C ARG A 146 -12.26 -13.73 23.43
N PRO A 147 -11.84 -14.62 22.52
CA PRO A 147 -10.88 -14.24 21.51
C PRO A 147 -11.51 -13.26 20.51
N THR A 148 -10.80 -12.17 20.25
CA THR A 148 -11.16 -11.15 19.24
C THR A 148 -10.08 -11.01 18.17
N THR A 149 -8.97 -11.72 18.33
CA THR A 149 -7.82 -11.74 17.42
C THR A 149 -7.34 -13.17 17.23
N LEU A 150 -7.05 -13.54 15.98
CA LEU A 150 -6.40 -14.77 15.60
C LEU A 150 -4.99 -14.41 15.13
N ILE A 151 -4.00 -14.80 15.94
CA ILE A 151 -2.58 -14.61 15.63
C ILE A 151 -2.17 -15.76 14.73
N LEU A 152 -1.85 -15.45 13.48
CA LEU A 152 -1.47 -16.46 12.50
C LEU A 152 -0.03 -16.89 12.73
N LEU A 153 0.20 -18.20 12.88
CA LEU A 153 1.55 -18.76 13.03
C LEU A 153 2.28 -18.89 11.70
N GLN A 154 1.53 -18.79 10.60
CA GLN A 154 2.02 -18.74 9.23
C GLN A 154 1.29 -17.60 8.51
N SER A 155 2.00 -16.79 7.75
CA SER A 155 1.39 -15.73 6.94
C SER A 155 1.00 -16.29 5.57
N PRO A 156 -0.28 -16.64 5.34
CA PRO A 156 -0.68 -17.19 4.04
C PRO A 156 -0.49 -16.14 2.95
N LEU A 157 0.02 -16.57 1.81
CA LEU A 157 0.21 -15.73 0.64
C LEU A 157 -1.10 -15.66 -0.15
N LEU A 158 -1.73 -14.49 -0.16
CA LEU A 158 -2.77 -14.15 -1.12
C LEU A 158 -2.08 -13.74 -2.44
N ALA A 159 -2.46 -14.43 -3.51
CA ALA A 159 -2.12 -14.07 -4.89
C ALA A 159 -0.63 -14.13 -5.27
N GLY A 160 0.00 -15.30 -5.16
CA GLY A 160 1.30 -15.55 -5.82
C GLY A 160 2.43 -14.63 -5.32
N ASP A 161 2.61 -14.59 -4.00
CA ASP A 161 3.74 -14.02 -3.25
C ASP A 161 3.66 -12.59 -2.72
N GLU A 162 2.62 -11.79 -2.99
CA GLU A 162 2.72 -10.34 -2.68
C GLU A 162 1.86 -9.81 -1.53
N LEU A 163 0.72 -10.42 -1.22
CA LEU A 163 -0.17 -9.95 -0.15
C LEU A 163 -0.27 -11.03 0.91
N CYS A 164 0.29 -10.87 2.10
CA CYS A 164 0.11 -11.87 3.17
C CYS A 164 -0.82 -11.35 4.26
N ILE A 165 -1.56 -12.24 4.90
CA ILE A 165 -2.34 -11.91 6.09
C ILE A 165 -1.41 -12.05 7.30
N ALA A 166 -1.27 -10.99 8.09
CA ALA A 166 -0.47 -11.01 9.31
C ALA A 166 -1.31 -11.43 10.53
N ALA A 167 -2.53 -10.93 10.62
CA ALA A 167 -3.45 -11.17 11.71
C ALA A 167 -4.89 -11.11 11.19
N VAL A 168 -5.80 -11.76 11.92
CA VAL A 168 -7.23 -11.64 11.68
C VAL A 168 -7.89 -11.15 12.97
N GLU A 169 -8.70 -10.11 12.89
CA GLU A 169 -9.45 -9.58 14.01
C GLU A 169 -10.94 -9.59 13.72
N GLY A 170 -11.73 -9.79 14.76
CA GLY A 170 -13.17 -9.88 14.61
C GLY A 170 -13.88 -10.22 15.91
N ASP A 171 -15.17 -10.45 15.76
CA ASP A 171 -16.08 -10.85 16.81
C ASP A 171 -17.17 -11.74 16.16
N GLU A 172 -17.90 -12.51 16.95
CA GLU A 172 -18.91 -13.49 16.49
C GLU A 172 -19.99 -12.86 15.60
N HIS A 173 -20.33 -11.59 15.84
CA HIS A 173 -21.35 -10.85 15.08
C HIS A 173 -20.80 -9.58 14.43
N GLY A 174 -19.49 -9.36 14.53
CA GLY A 174 -18.84 -8.11 14.19
C GLY A 174 -18.24 -8.09 12.77
N PRO A 175 -17.57 -6.99 12.42
CA PRO A 175 -16.72 -6.96 11.24
C PRO A 175 -15.53 -7.91 11.39
N ILE A 176 -15.09 -8.47 10.26
CA ILE A 176 -13.88 -9.29 10.18
C ILE A 176 -12.82 -8.48 9.46
N ARG A 177 -11.64 -8.38 10.06
CA ARG A 177 -10.56 -7.54 9.62
C ARG A 177 -9.32 -8.40 9.39
N PHE A 178 -8.78 -8.36 8.18
CA PHE A 178 -7.54 -9.02 7.81
C PHE A 178 -6.44 -7.99 7.70
N GLN A 179 -5.43 -8.08 8.56
CA GLN A 179 -4.27 -7.20 8.50
C GLN A 179 -3.40 -7.58 7.30
N LEU A 180 -3.17 -6.62 6.40
CA LEU A 180 -2.41 -6.83 5.18
C LEU A 180 -0.93 -6.51 5.42
N SER A 181 -0.09 -7.55 5.35
CA SER A 181 1.37 -7.41 5.40
C SER A 181 1.97 -6.93 4.06
N GLY A 182 3.27 -6.61 4.06
CA GLY A 182 3.97 -6.06 2.88
C GLY A 182 3.66 -4.58 2.62
N SER A 183 2.90 -3.96 3.50
CA SER A 183 2.52 -2.56 3.49
C SER A 183 3.40 -1.78 4.47
N SER A 184 3.93 -0.62 4.07
CA SER A 184 4.61 0.29 5.01
C SER A 184 3.66 0.97 6.00
N HIS A 185 2.37 0.68 5.91
CA HIS A 185 1.27 1.26 6.66
C HIS A 185 0.40 0.14 7.24
N ASP A 186 -0.35 0.46 8.29
CA ASP A 186 -1.30 -0.46 8.91
C ASP A 186 -2.59 -0.55 8.08
N ASP A 187 -2.50 -1.27 6.95
CA ASP A 187 -3.57 -1.45 5.97
C ASP A 187 -4.32 -2.76 6.22
N TRP A 188 -5.64 -2.72 6.13
CA TRP A 188 -6.54 -3.82 6.46
C TRP A 188 -7.58 -4.03 5.37
N ALA A 189 -7.92 -5.29 5.12
CA ALA A 189 -9.10 -5.66 4.37
C ALA A 189 -10.21 -6.01 5.35
N GLU A 190 -11.31 -5.28 5.33
CA GLU A 190 -12.39 -5.45 6.30
C GLU A 190 -13.70 -5.83 5.63
N TRP A 191 -14.29 -6.91 6.10
CA TRP A 191 -15.68 -7.25 5.84
C TRP A 191 -16.56 -6.69 6.96
N HIS A 192 -17.70 -6.11 6.59
CA HIS A 192 -18.63 -5.44 7.51
C HIS A 192 -20.06 -5.95 7.28
N PRO A 193 -20.80 -6.32 8.34
CA PRO A 193 -22.22 -6.66 8.21
C PRO A 193 -23.05 -5.49 7.68
N ASP A 194 -24.28 -5.76 7.23
CA ASP A 194 -25.16 -4.73 6.67
C ASP A 194 -25.35 -3.56 7.64
N ALA A 195 -25.37 -2.34 7.09
CA ALA A 195 -25.43 -1.07 7.81
C ALA A 195 -24.19 -0.67 8.65
N SER A 196 -23.19 -1.55 8.82
CA SER A 196 -21.93 -1.19 9.48
C SER A 196 -20.89 -0.60 8.52
N ARG A 197 -19.93 0.15 9.06
CA ARG A 197 -18.83 0.79 8.33
C ARG A 197 -17.53 0.71 9.12
N PRO A 198 -16.38 0.83 8.44
CA PRO A 198 -15.09 0.93 9.12
C PRO A 198 -15.04 2.13 10.07
N GLU A 199 -14.58 1.88 11.29
CA GLU A 199 -14.41 2.86 12.35
C GLU A 199 -13.09 2.60 13.09
N SER A 200 -12.64 3.57 13.88
CA SER A 200 -11.49 3.35 14.77
C SER A 200 -11.84 2.31 15.83
N PHE A 201 -10.91 1.43 16.18
CA PHE A 201 -11.16 0.35 17.13
C PHE A 201 -9.96 0.12 18.06
N VAL A 202 -10.12 -0.76 19.05
CA VAL A 202 -9.02 -1.29 19.87
C VAL A 202 -8.93 -2.77 19.57
N GLY A 203 -7.78 -3.21 19.08
CA GLY A 203 -7.57 -4.60 18.70
C GLY A 203 -7.48 -5.53 19.90
N GLY A 204 -7.55 -6.83 19.65
CA GLY A 204 -7.53 -7.83 20.74
C GLY A 204 -6.24 -7.86 21.56
N LEU A 205 -5.14 -7.29 21.05
CA LEU A 205 -3.89 -7.09 21.77
C LEU A 205 -3.84 -5.79 22.60
N GLY A 206 -4.92 -4.99 22.57
CA GLY A 206 -5.00 -3.70 23.25
C GLY A 206 -4.47 -2.53 22.44
N ASP A 207 -3.99 -2.76 21.21
CA ASP A 207 -3.54 -1.71 20.32
C ASP A 207 -4.73 -0.89 19.82
N SER A 208 -4.71 0.44 20.01
CA SER A 208 -5.69 1.30 19.35
C SER A 208 -5.43 1.27 17.82
N HIS A 209 -6.45 1.53 17.00
CA HIS A 209 -6.32 1.69 15.55
C HIS A 209 -7.17 2.89 15.13
N GLN A 210 -6.52 4.02 14.86
CA GLN A 210 -7.20 5.25 14.43
C GLN A 210 -7.35 5.29 12.91
N ILE A 211 -8.57 5.36 12.43
CA ILE A 211 -8.87 5.30 11.01
C ILE A 211 -8.35 6.56 10.29
N VAL A 212 -7.64 6.36 9.19
CA VAL A 212 -7.13 7.44 8.33
C VAL A 212 -7.95 7.53 7.06
N THR A 213 -8.19 6.40 6.41
CA THR A 213 -9.01 6.33 5.20
C THR A 213 -9.67 4.96 5.09
N ALA A 214 -10.89 4.94 4.56
CA ALA A 214 -11.60 3.72 4.18
C ALA A 214 -12.15 3.88 2.77
N THR A 215 -12.03 2.83 1.96
CA THR A 215 -12.55 2.81 0.60
C THR A 215 -13.29 1.50 0.36
N LYS A 216 -14.54 1.60 -0.09
CA LYS A 216 -15.32 0.42 -0.45
C LYS A 216 -14.75 -0.22 -1.72
N VAL A 217 -14.54 -1.53 -1.65
CA VAL A 217 -13.93 -2.32 -2.73
C VAL A 217 -14.92 -3.30 -3.33
N GLY A 218 -15.79 -3.89 -2.50
CA GLY A 218 -16.79 -4.86 -2.94
C GLY A 218 -18.09 -4.74 -2.15
N ARG A 219 -18.91 -5.78 -2.25
CA ARG A 219 -20.07 -5.94 -1.37
C ARG A 219 -19.56 -6.17 0.05
N GLN A 220 -19.90 -5.27 0.98
CA GLN A 220 -19.48 -5.33 2.40
C GLN A 220 -17.97 -5.25 2.68
N TRP A 221 -17.12 -5.25 1.65
CA TRP A 221 -15.67 -5.18 1.75
C TRP A 221 -15.11 -3.75 1.61
N TYR A 222 -14.20 -3.40 2.51
CA TYR A 222 -13.50 -2.13 2.58
C TYR A 222 -11.99 -2.34 2.68
N LEU A 223 -11.23 -1.54 1.94
CA LEU A 223 -9.80 -1.35 2.19
C LEU A 223 -9.67 -0.19 3.17
N VAL A 224 -9.04 -0.43 4.31
CA VAL A 224 -8.93 0.53 5.42
C VAL A 224 -7.46 0.75 5.73
N ARG A 225 -7.12 1.99 6.08
CA ARG A 225 -5.79 2.36 6.58
C ARG A 225 -5.94 2.98 7.94
N TYR A 226 -5.14 2.49 8.88
CA TYR A 226 -5.02 3.06 10.22
C TYR A 226 -3.70 3.81 10.37
N ALA A 227 -3.68 4.75 11.33
CA ALA A 227 -2.49 5.52 11.66
C ALA A 227 -1.45 4.60 12.30
N ALA A 228 -0.21 4.66 11.78
CA ALA A 228 0.91 3.93 12.35
C ALA A 228 1.17 4.35 13.81
N PRO A 229 1.71 3.44 14.66
CA PRO A 229 1.98 3.75 16.07
C PRO A 229 2.85 5.00 16.28
N GLU A 230 3.83 5.22 15.40
CA GLU A 230 4.75 6.37 15.47
C GLU A 230 4.05 7.70 15.17
N GLN A 231 3.12 7.72 14.22
CA GLN A 231 2.35 8.91 13.85
C GLN A 231 1.42 9.34 15.00
N ARG A 232 0.88 8.37 15.76
CA ARG A 232 0.06 8.65 16.94
C ARG A 232 0.82 9.38 18.03
N ARG A 233 2.01 8.89 18.39
CA ARG A 233 2.86 9.57 19.41
C ARG A 233 3.14 11.02 19.05
N SER A 234 3.36 11.33 17.77
CA SER A 234 3.59 12.72 17.34
C SER A 234 2.34 13.60 17.44
N THR A 235 1.15 13.02 17.25
CA THR A 235 -0.13 13.74 17.28
C THR A 235 -0.57 13.98 18.72
N GLU A 236 -0.44 12.98 19.59
CA GLU A 236 -0.70 13.08 21.02
C GLU A 236 0.22 14.10 21.69
N ARG A 237 1.51 14.06 21.38
CA ARG A 237 2.50 15.02 21.91
C ARG A 237 2.23 16.46 21.47
N ARG A 238 1.68 16.67 20.26
CA ARG A 238 1.27 17.99 19.79
C ARG A 238 0.00 18.49 20.49
N ALA A 239 -0.95 17.60 20.76
CA ALA A 239 -2.16 17.93 21.51
C ALA A 239 -1.85 18.28 22.97
N GLU A 240 -0.89 17.59 23.58
CA GLU A 240 -0.42 17.86 24.95
C GLU A 240 0.31 19.20 25.09
N ILE A 241 1.08 19.61 24.08
CA ILE A 241 1.73 20.93 24.06
C ILE A 241 0.72 22.06 23.84
N ALA A 242 -0.37 21.81 23.12
CA ALA A 242 -1.40 22.81 22.83
C ALA A 242 -2.40 23.03 23.99
N SER A 243 -2.39 22.17 25.02
CA SER A 243 -3.26 22.26 26.19
C SER A 243 -2.57 22.88 27.43
N ILE A 244 -1.32 23.30 27.29
CA ILE A 244 -0.54 24.09 28.27
C ILE A 244 -0.56 25.56 27.85
#